data_AF-A0A267ELA2-F1
#
_entry.id   AF-A0A267ELA2-F1
#
_cell.length_a   1.000
_cell.length_b   1.000
_cell.length_c   1.000
_cell.angle_alpha   90.00
_cell.angle_beta   90.00
_cell.angle_gamma   90.00
#
_symmetry.space_group_name_H-M   'P 1'
#
loop_
_entity.id
_entity.type
_entity.pdbx_description
1 polymer ?
#
loop_
_entity_poly.entity_id
_entity_poly.type
_entity_poly.pdbx_seq_one_letter_code
_entity_poly.pdbx_strand_id
1 'polypeptide(L)'
;DAAELHSGQRSLDSPFLLSGRVVPGFRRGRALGCPTANMPAETLAPGGRPSQFGVYCGWAALAGEGDADSIGEPHRAVLSWGVNPQFGLDKPLFEVHLIGLQCEGDLYGRRLLCLATHRLRDERNFPGGLDELRRAIELDMATACRLLADRTPAEAAELLAQRVAACGKL
;
A
#
# COMPACT_ATOMS: atom_id res chain seq x y z
N ASP A 1 8.07 -16.07 -14.34
CA ASP A 1 7.34 -15.22 -15.33
C ASP A 1 6.38 -14.28 -14.59
N ALA A 2 5.99 -13.13 -15.15
CA ALA A 2 5.01 -12.21 -14.57
C ALA A 2 3.64 -12.89 -14.31
N ALA A 3 3.22 -13.79 -15.21
CA ALA A 3 1.99 -14.56 -15.04
C ALA A 3 2.06 -15.54 -13.86
N GLU A 4 3.23 -16.13 -13.61
CA GLU A 4 3.48 -17.03 -12.48
C GLU A 4 3.48 -16.26 -11.15
N LEU A 5 4.12 -15.07 -11.12
CA LEU A 5 4.21 -14.21 -9.94
C LEU A 5 2.83 -13.77 -9.43
N HIS A 6 1.89 -13.53 -10.34
CA HIS A 6 0.52 -13.05 -10.05
C HIS A 6 -0.56 -14.11 -10.25
N SER A 7 -0.19 -15.40 -10.27
CA SER A 7 -1.13 -16.51 -10.53
C SER A 7 -2.32 -16.58 -9.55
N GLY A 8 -2.18 -16.01 -8.35
CA GLY A 8 -3.22 -15.89 -7.33
C GLY A 8 -3.91 -14.52 -7.24
N GLN A 9 -3.71 -13.66 -8.25
CA GLN A 9 -4.28 -12.32 -8.28
C GLN A 9 -5.81 -12.37 -8.32
N ARG A 10 -6.46 -11.60 -7.43
CA ARG A 10 -7.93 -11.52 -7.36
C ARG A 10 -8.42 -10.22 -6.77
N SER A 11 -9.63 -9.82 -7.12
CA SER A 11 -10.37 -8.80 -6.36
C SER A 11 -10.69 -9.32 -4.97
N LEU A 12 -10.73 -8.42 -3.99
CA LEU A 12 -11.13 -8.75 -2.63
C LEU A 12 -12.66 -8.70 -2.51
N ASP A 13 -13.25 -9.74 -1.91
CA ASP A 13 -14.69 -9.77 -1.63
C ASP A 13 -15.12 -8.64 -0.69
N SER A 14 -14.20 -8.22 0.19
CA SER A 14 -14.35 -7.05 1.04
C SER A 14 -13.09 -6.19 0.98
N PRO A 15 -13.10 -5.08 0.20
CA PRO A 15 -12.06 -4.07 0.25
C PRO A 15 -11.86 -3.55 1.67
N PHE A 16 -10.62 -3.45 2.12
CA PHE A 16 -10.29 -2.99 3.46
C PHE A 16 -9.59 -1.64 3.43
N LEU A 17 -9.93 -0.79 4.41
CA LEU A 17 -9.32 0.51 4.62
C LEU A 17 -8.23 0.41 5.67
N LEU A 18 -7.05 0.91 5.33
CA LEU A 18 -5.93 1.13 6.22
C LEU A 18 -5.83 2.62 6.52
N SER A 19 -5.57 2.96 7.76
CA SER A 19 -5.26 4.32 8.17
C SER A 19 -4.15 4.27 9.21
N GLY A 20 -3.07 5.00 8.97
CA GLY A 20 -1.91 5.03 9.85
C GLY A 20 -1.02 6.24 9.58
N ARG A 21 -0.14 6.55 10.53
CA ARG A 21 0.89 7.57 10.32
C ARG A 21 2.09 6.98 9.61
N VAL A 22 2.59 7.68 8.62
CA VAL A 22 3.80 7.27 7.90
C VAL A 22 5.01 7.51 8.78
N VAL A 23 5.81 6.47 8.99
CA VAL A 23 7.10 6.56 9.68
C VAL A 23 8.26 6.42 8.68
N PRO A 24 9.44 6.96 9.00
CA PRO A 24 10.65 6.68 8.22
C PRO A 24 10.95 5.18 8.25
N GLY A 25 11.08 4.57 7.07
CA GLY A 25 11.61 3.22 6.93
C GLY A 25 13.14 3.21 6.79
N PHE A 26 13.70 2.05 6.45
CA PHE A 26 15.14 1.87 6.22
C PHE A 26 15.64 2.43 4.87
N ARG A 27 14.80 3.19 4.14
CA ARG A 27 15.11 3.89 2.87
C ARG A 27 15.69 3.01 1.74
N ARG A 28 15.56 1.68 1.80
CA ARG A 28 16.03 0.76 0.75
C ARG A 28 15.20 0.85 -0.53
N GLY A 29 13.90 1.14 -0.44
CA GLY A 29 13.04 1.39 -1.61
C GLY A 29 13.57 2.52 -2.48
N ARG A 30 14.21 3.53 -1.87
CA ARG A 30 14.86 4.63 -2.61
C ARG A 30 16.00 4.15 -3.51
N ALA A 31 16.77 3.15 -3.09
CA ALA A 31 17.81 2.54 -3.93
C ALA A 31 17.23 1.79 -5.13
N LEU A 32 15.97 1.38 -5.04
CA LEU A 32 15.19 0.76 -6.12
C LEU A 32 14.39 1.78 -6.96
N GLY A 33 14.46 3.07 -6.63
CA GLY A 33 13.63 4.11 -7.25
C GLY A 33 12.15 4.03 -6.84
N CYS A 34 11.82 3.21 -5.85
CA CYS A 34 10.46 2.95 -5.37
C CYS A 34 10.29 3.53 -3.96
N PRO A 35 9.97 4.82 -3.84
CA PRO A 35 9.73 5.40 -2.53
C PRO A 35 8.59 4.72 -1.75
N THR A 36 8.77 4.39 -0.47
CA THR A 36 7.75 3.68 0.34
C THR A 36 7.38 4.39 1.64
N ALA A 37 6.07 4.53 1.85
CA ALA A 37 5.48 4.94 3.12
C ALA A 37 5.32 3.71 4.03
N ASN A 38 5.89 3.75 5.23
CA ASN A 38 5.83 2.65 6.18
C ASN A 38 4.76 2.94 7.23
N MET A 39 3.85 1.98 7.47
CA MET A 39 2.81 2.08 8.49
C MET A 39 2.85 0.85 9.40
N PRO A 40 3.43 0.96 10.61
CA PRO A 40 3.51 -0.15 11.55
C PRO A 40 2.11 -0.64 11.97
N ALA A 41 1.93 -1.95 12.09
CA ALA A 41 0.64 -2.56 12.39
C ALA A 41 -0.03 -2.05 13.68
N GLU A 42 0.77 -1.70 14.67
CA GLU A 42 0.36 -1.14 15.96
C GLU A 42 -0.20 0.28 15.88
N THR A 43 0.09 1.00 14.80
CA THR A 43 -0.40 2.36 14.56
C THR A 43 -1.67 2.38 13.70
N LEU A 44 -2.11 1.22 13.21
CA LEU A 44 -3.28 1.11 12.35
C LEU A 44 -4.56 1.21 13.16
N ALA A 45 -5.55 1.91 12.59
CA ALA A 45 -6.90 1.96 13.15
C ALA A 45 -7.51 0.53 13.29
N PRO A 46 -8.37 0.29 14.31
CA PRO A 46 -9.08 -0.97 14.47
C PRO A 46 -9.90 -1.32 13.21
N GLY A 47 -9.82 -2.58 12.75
CA GLY A 47 -10.58 -3.09 11.58
C GLY A 47 -9.82 -3.09 10.24
N GLY A 48 -8.63 -2.50 10.17
CA GLY A 48 -7.88 -2.34 8.93
C GLY A 48 -6.67 -3.27 8.79
N ARG A 49 -6.82 -4.61 8.85
CA ARG A 49 -5.71 -5.54 8.54
C ARG A 49 -6.23 -6.83 7.87
N PRO A 50 -5.66 -7.28 6.75
CA PRO A 50 -5.97 -8.59 6.20
C PRO A 50 -5.38 -9.68 7.10
N SER A 51 -6.06 -10.82 7.17
CA SER A 51 -5.60 -11.99 7.93
C SER A 51 -4.40 -12.69 7.30
N GLN A 52 -4.14 -12.44 6.03
CA GLN A 52 -3.06 -13.07 5.26
C GLN A 52 -2.00 -12.04 4.91
N PHE A 53 -0.73 -12.41 5.05
CA PHE A 53 0.37 -11.65 4.48
C PHE A 53 0.36 -11.72 2.95
N GLY A 54 1.00 -10.73 2.34
CA GLY A 54 1.14 -10.66 0.90
C GLY A 54 1.16 -9.25 0.35
N VAL A 55 1.13 -9.17 -0.97
CA VAL A 55 1.10 -7.93 -1.72
C VAL A 55 -0.31 -7.66 -2.22
N TYR A 56 -0.76 -6.44 -2.02
CA TYR A 56 -2.08 -5.94 -2.37
C TYR A 56 -1.95 -4.69 -3.23
N CYS A 57 -3.03 -4.31 -3.89
CA CYS A 57 -3.09 -3.00 -4.54
C CYS A 57 -4.46 -2.34 -4.38
N GLY A 58 -4.46 -1.03 -4.60
CA GLY A 58 -5.64 -0.19 -4.53
C GLY A 58 -5.27 1.28 -4.59
N TRP A 59 -5.92 2.09 -3.76
CA TRP A 59 -5.78 3.54 -3.80
C TRP A 59 -5.29 4.06 -2.46
N ALA A 60 -4.42 5.07 -2.47
CA ALA A 60 -3.91 5.71 -1.28
C ALA A 60 -3.96 7.23 -1.40
N ALA A 61 -4.31 7.91 -0.32
CA ALA A 61 -4.39 9.36 -0.25
C ALA A 61 -3.91 9.84 1.12
N LEU A 62 -3.35 11.05 1.16
CA LEU A 62 -3.05 11.70 2.43
C LEU A 62 -4.36 12.24 3.03
N ALA A 63 -4.52 12.08 4.33
CA ALA A 63 -5.55 12.81 5.06
C ALA A 63 -5.19 14.30 5.11
N GLY A 64 -6.19 15.18 5.14
CA GLY A 64 -5.95 16.61 5.30
C GLY A 64 -5.42 16.97 6.68
N GLU A 65 -4.73 18.11 6.75
CA GLU A 65 -4.19 18.64 8.00
C GLU A 65 -5.34 19.20 8.85
N GLY A 66 -5.50 18.69 10.08
CA GLY A 66 -6.56 19.11 11.00
C GLY A 66 -7.93 18.46 10.76
N ASP A 67 -8.11 17.76 9.64
CA ASP A 67 -9.31 16.98 9.33
C ASP A 67 -8.92 15.60 8.78
N ALA A 68 -8.91 14.61 9.68
CA ALA A 68 -8.55 13.22 9.37
C ALA A 68 -9.55 12.52 8.44
N ASP A 69 -10.76 13.08 8.28
CA ASP A 69 -11.81 12.55 7.41
C ASP A 69 -11.73 13.16 6.00
N SER A 70 -10.98 14.26 5.82
CA SER A 70 -10.71 14.85 4.51
C SER A 70 -9.66 14.06 3.73
N ILE A 71 -9.89 13.90 2.42
CA ILE A 71 -9.09 13.05 1.54
C ILE A 71 -8.41 13.92 0.49
N GLY A 72 -7.08 13.86 0.45
CA GLY A 72 -6.28 14.49 -0.61
C GLY A 72 -6.38 13.75 -1.94
N GLU A 73 -5.53 14.12 -2.90
CA GLU A 73 -5.51 13.45 -4.20
C GLU A 73 -5.14 11.96 -4.05
N PRO A 74 -5.96 11.02 -4.57
CA PRO A 74 -5.67 9.61 -4.47
C PRO A 74 -4.72 9.15 -5.58
N HIS A 75 -3.75 8.35 -5.20
CA HIS A 75 -2.81 7.67 -6.07
C HIS A 75 -3.10 6.18 -6.09
N ARG A 76 -2.83 5.53 -7.22
CA ARG A 76 -2.74 4.05 -7.24
C ARG A 76 -1.59 3.63 -6.34
N ALA A 77 -1.77 2.54 -5.61
CA ALA A 77 -0.79 2.10 -4.63
C ALA A 77 -0.63 0.58 -4.64
N VAL A 78 0.60 0.14 -4.39
CA VAL A 78 0.95 -1.24 -4.02
C VAL A 78 1.24 -1.27 -2.53
N LEU A 79 0.74 -2.29 -1.84
CA LEU A 79 0.85 -2.44 -0.40
C LEU A 79 1.43 -3.82 -0.09
N SER A 80 2.64 -3.85 0.48
CA SER A 80 3.21 -5.08 1.03
C SER A 80 2.84 -5.19 2.50
N TRP A 81 2.18 -6.29 2.88
CA TRP A 81 1.84 -6.62 4.26
C TRP A 81 2.63 -7.83 4.71
N GLY A 82 3.50 -7.64 5.69
CA GLY A 82 4.44 -8.68 6.09
C GLY A 82 5.22 -8.36 7.34
N VAL A 83 5.95 -9.36 7.83
CA VAL A 83 7.00 -9.21 8.83
C VAL A 83 8.32 -9.16 8.09
N ASN A 84 9.23 -8.29 8.53
CA ASN A 84 10.52 -8.18 7.90
C ASN A 84 11.67 -8.48 8.88
N PRO A 85 12.02 -9.76 9.10
CA PRO A 85 13.05 -10.16 10.06
C PRO A 85 14.44 -9.66 9.68
N GLN A 86 14.73 -9.56 8.38
CA GLN A 86 16.00 -9.00 7.87
C GLN A 86 16.17 -7.50 8.18
N PHE A 87 15.13 -6.86 8.73
CA PHE A 87 15.05 -5.44 9.01
C PHE A 87 14.81 -5.18 10.51
N GLY A 88 14.98 -6.20 11.37
CA GLY A 88 14.85 -6.07 12.82
C GLY A 88 13.45 -5.68 13.28
N LEU A 89 12.44 -5.88 12.43
CA LEU A 89 11.04 -5.65 12.76
C LEU A 89 10.43 -6.96 13.21
N ASP A 90 10.31 -7.15 14.52
CA ASP A 90 9.62 -8.29 15.14
C ASP A 90 8.10 -8.23 14.96
N LYS A 91 7.60 -7.12 14.40
CA LYS A 91 6.18 -6.82 14.19
C LYS A 91 5.92 -6.52 12.72
N PRO A 92 4.73 -6.88 12.22
CA PRO A 92 4.37 -6.62 10.84
C PRO A 92 4.15 -5.12 10.58
N LEU A 93 4.35 -4.72 9.33
CA LEU A 93 4.04 -3.38 8.84
C LEU A 93 3.43 -3.45 7.43
N PHE A 94 2.78 -2.36 7.04
CA PHE A 94 2.54 -2.08 5.63
C PHE A 94 3.67 -1.23 5.06
N GLU A 95 4.23 -1.69 3.95
CA GLU A 95 5.06 -0.88 3.07
C GLU A 95 4.20 -0.47 1.86
N VAL A 96 3.90 0.82 1.75
CA VAL A 96 3.01 1.36 0.71
C VAL A 96 3.83 2.14 -0.31
N HIS A 97 3.72 1.74 -1.56
CA HIS A 97 4.30 2.43 -2.70
C HIS A 97 3.21 3.19 -3.45
N LEU A 98 3.25 4.53 -3.43
CA LEU A 98 2.33 5.37 -4.21
C LEU A 98 2.88 5.54 -5.63
N ILE A 99 2.18 4.97 -6.60
CA ILE A 99 2.61 4.95 -8.00
C ILE A 99 2.57 6.37 -8.56
N GLY A 100 3.69 6.81 -9.13
CA GLY A 100 3.85 8.15 -9.71
C GLY A 100 4.31 9.22 -8.73
N LEU A 101 4.39 8.92 -7.43
CA LEU A 101 4.96 9.83 -6.44
C LEU A 101 6.46 9.58 -6.26
N GLN A 102 7.28 10.62 -6.44
CA GLN A 102 8.74 10.50 -6.36
C GLN A 102 9.35 10.98 -5.02
N CYS A 103 8.58 11.69 -4.19
CA CYS A 103 9.06 12.25 -2.92
C CYS A 103 8.28 11.67 -1.71
N GLU A 104 8.98 11.03 -0.77
CA GLU A 104 8.40 10.53 0.50
C GLU A 104 8.51 11.51 1.65
N GLY A 105 9.45 12.47 1.57
CA GLY A 105 9.79 13.33 2.71
C GLY A 105 8.58 14.08 3.23
N ASP A 106 7.69 14.47 2.32
CA ASP A 106 6.45 15.18 2.59
C ASP A 106 5.34 14.27 3.14
N LEU A 107 5.55 12.95 3.19
CA LEU A 107 4.60 11.98 3.75
C LEU A 107 4.86 11.70 5.24
N TYR A 108 6.11 11.84 5.70
CA TYR A 108 6.47 11.44 7.07
C TYR A 108 5.67 12.20 8.13
N GLY A 109 5.17 11.46 9.13
CA GLY A 109 4.32 11.99 10.20
C GLY A 109 2.88 12.26 9.80
N ARG A 110 2.58 12.35 8.49
CA ARG A 110 1.22 12.51 7.97
C ARG A 110 0.46 11.19 8.05
N ARG A 111 -0.86 11.30 8.10
CA ARG A 111 -1.76 10.16 8.05
C ARG A 111 -2.00 9.79 6.59
N LEU A 112 -1.76 8.53 6.27
CA LEU A 112 -2.05 7.94 4.97
C LEU A 112 -3.29 7.04 5.11
N LEU A 113 -4.21 7.21 4.17
CA LEU A 113 -5.39 6.37 3.98
C LEU A 113 -5.10 5.46 2.81
N CYS A 114 -5.34 4.16 2.94
CA CYS A 114 -5.19 3.22 1.84
C CYS A 114 -6.36 2.25 1.77
N LEU A 115 -7.04 2.25 0.63
CA LEU A 115 -8.08 1.29 0.31
C LEU A 115 -7.50 0.19 -0.57
N ALA A 116 -7.32 -1.00 0.01
CA ALA A 116 -6.94 -2.18 -0.75
C ALA A 116 -8.17 -2.83 -1.39
N THR A 117 -8.09 -3.12 -2.69
CA THR A 117 -9.21 -3.69 -3.47
C THR A 117 -8.85 -5.02 -4.12
N HIS A 118 -7.56 -5.30 -4.29
CA HIS A 118 -7.07 -6.52 -4.92
C HIS A 118 -5.91 -7.11 -4.12
N ARG A 119 -5.82 -8.44 -4.15
CA ARG A 119 -4.60 -9.16 -3.80
C ARG A 119 -3.82 -9.42 -5.07
N LEU A 120 -2.52 -9.11 -5.05
CA LEU A 120 -1.61 -9.39 -6.16
C LEU A 120 -0.97 -10.78 -6.01
N ARG A 121 -0.38 -11.06 -4.84
CA ARG A 121 0.38 -12.30 -4.60
C ARG A 121 0.73 -12.51 -3.13
N ASP A 122 1.25 -13.69 -2.82
CA ASP A 122 1.91 -14.00 -1.54
C ASP A 122 3.26 -13.28 -1.40
N GLU A 123 3.74 -13.19 -0.16
CA GLU A 123 5.13 -12.83 0.12
C GLU A 123 6.07 -13.91 -0.43
N ARG A 124 7.24 -13.49 -0.91
CA ARG A 124 8.21 -14.40 -1.52
C ARG A 124 9.63 -13.92 -1.24
N ASN A 125 10.52 -14.89 -0.99
CA ASN A 125 11.96 -14.64 -0.95
C ASN A 125 12.53 -14.52 -2.37
N PHE A 126 13.43 -13.56 -2.57
CA PHE A 126 14.10 -13.31 -3.85
C PHE A 126 15.57 -13.75 -3.77
N PRO A 127 15.88 -15.04 -4.05
CA PRO A 127 17.24 -15.56 -3.95
C PRO A 127 18.21 -14.91 -4.95
N GLY A 128 17.69 -14.38 -6.07
CA GLY A 128 18.44 -13.55 -7.02
C GLY A 128 18.74 -12.14 -6.51
N GLY A 129 18.39 -11.83 -5.25
CA GLY A 129 18.73 -10.59 -4.59
C GLY A 129 17.97 -9.37 -5.12
N LEU A 130 18.64 -8.22 -5.11
CA LEU A 130 18.01 -6.91 -5.32
C LEU A 130 17.40 -6.76 -6.73
N ASP A 131 18.02 -7.34 -7.76
CA ASP A 131 17.51 -7.25 -9.14
C ASP A 131 16.24 -8.06 -9.37
N GLU A 132 16.09 -9.19 -8.68
CA GLU A 132 14.87 -9.98 -8.74
C GLU A 132 13.74 -9.27 -7.97
N LEU A 133 14.05 -8.75 -6.78
CA LEU A 133 13.12 -7.93 -5.99
C LEU A 133 12.64 -6.70 -6.78
N ARG A 134 13.55 -5.99 -7.45
CA ARG A 134 13.22 -4.82 -8.27
C ARG A 134 12.22 -5.17 -9.37
N ARG A 135 12.50 -6.24 -10.12
CA ARG A 135 11.61 -6.71 -11.20
C ARG A 135 10.25 -7.12 -10.68
N ALA A 136 10.19 -7.76 -9.50
CA ALA A 136 8.92 -8.09 -8.88
C ALA A 136 8.11 -6.84 -8.53
N ILE A 137 8.73 -5.83 -7.92
CA ILE A 137 8.08 -4.56 -7.59
C ILE A 137 7.58 -3.85 -8.86
N GLU A 138 8.39 -3.78 -9.91
CA GLU A 138 8.00 -3.18 -11.19
C GLU A 138 6.77 -3.89 -11.81
N LEU A 139 6.73 -5.23 -11.74
CA LEU A 139 5.60 -6.03 -12.19
C LEU A 139 4.36 -5.85 -11.31
N ASP A 140 4.52 -5.74 -9.99
CA ASP A 140 3.42 -5.49 -9.05
C ASP A 140 2.77 -4.13 -9.37
N MET A 141 3.58 -3.10 -9.62
CA MET A 141 3.12 -1.76 -10.01
C MET A 141 2.40 -1.75 -11.37
N ALA A 142 2.97 -2.41 -12.38
CA ALA A 142 2.35 -2.50 -13.70
C ALA A 142 1.00 -3.22 -13.63
N THR A 143 0.94 -4.28 -12.83
CA THR A 143 -0.29 -5.05 -12.59
C THR A 143 -1.33 -4.22 -11.85
N ALA A 144 -0.93 -3.48 -10.83
CA ALA A 144 -1.82 -2.56 -10.12
C ALA A 144 -2.40 -1.48 -11.05
N CYS A 145 -1.56 -0.87 -11.91
CA CYS A 145 -2.03 0.09 -12.91
C CYS A 145 -3.09 -0.49 -13.85
N ARG A 146 -2.89 -1.73 -14.33
CA ARG A 146 -3.85 -2.43 -15.18
C ARG A 146 -5.17 -2.71 -14.45
N LEU A 147 -5.10 -3.19 -13.22
CA LEU A 147 -6.28 -3.54 -12.41
C LEU A 147 -7.11 -2.34 -11.98
N LEU A 148 -6.49 -1.18 -11.85
CA LEU A 148 -7.10 0.06 -11.37
C LEU A 148 -7.30 1.07 -12.51
N ALA A 149 -7.28 0.60 -13.76
CA ALA A 149 -7.42 1.43 -14.94
C ALA A 149 -8.88 1.90 -15.17
N ASP A 150 -9.85 1.17 -14.64
CA ASP A 150 -11.28 1.42 -14.78
C ASP A 150 -11.83 2.53 -13.86
N ARG A 151 -11.01 3.05 -12.94
CA ARG A 151 -11.37 4.16 -12.06
C ARG A 151 -10.47 5.36 -12.27
N THR A 152 -11.12 6.51 -12.35
CA THR A 152 -10.48 7.82 -12.27
C THR A 152 -10.07 8.14 -10.83
N PRO A 153 -9.13 9.08 -10.62
CA PRO A 153 -8.81 9.58 -9.29
C PRO A 153 -10.03 10.13 -8.53
N ALA A 154 -10.98 10.77 -9.22
CA ALA A 154 -12.19 11.31 -8.58
C ALA A 154 -13.09 10.19 -8.02
N GLU A 155 -13.34 9.14 -8.80
CA GLU A 155 -14.12 7.97 -8.34
C GLU A 155 -13.40 7.23 -7.21
N ALA A 156 -12.06 7.19 -7.25
CA ALA A 156 -11.27 6.61 -6.17
C ALA A 156 -11.37 7.42 -4.87
N ALA A 157 -11.38 8.75 -4.95
CA ALA A 157 -11.56 9.63 -3.80
C ALA A 157 -12.95 9.42 -3.17
N GLU A 158 -13.99 9.33 -3.99
CA GLU A 158 -15.35 9.06 -3.52
C GLU A 158 -15.44 7.69 -2.82
N LEU A 159 -14.86 6.65 -3.41
CA LEU A 159 -14.83 5.32 -2.81
C LEU A 159 -14.07 5.29 -1.47
N LEU A 160 -12.94 6.02 -1.38
CA LEU A 160 -12.22 6.21 -0.13
C LEU A 160 -13.11 6.92 0.91
N ALA A 161 -13.79 7.99 0.53
CA ALA A 161 -14.68 8.75 1.43
C ALA A 161 -15.81 7.90 1.99
N GLN A 162 -16.47 7.12 1.13
CA GLN A 162 -17.52 6.19 1.52
C GLN A 162 -16.99 5.14 2.52
N ARG A 163 -15.76 4.65 2.32
CA ARG A 163 -15.13 3.68 3.22
C ARG A 163 -14.70 4.29 4.55
N VAL A 164 -14.17 5.51 4.55
CA VAL A 164 -13.87 6.27 5.78
C VAL A 164 -15.15 6.44 6.59
N ALA A 165 -16.23 6.92 5.97
CA ALA A 165 -17.52 7.10 6.63
C ALA A 165 -18.10 5.80 7.21
N ALA A 166 -17.95 4.67 6.49
CA ALA A 166 -18.43 3.37 6.92
C ALA A 166 -17.63 2.76 8.09
N CYS A 167 -16.35 3.09 8.22
CA CYS A 167 -15.49 2.62 9.32
C CYS A 167 -15.64 3.46 10.60
N GLY A 168 -16.36 4.59 10.56
CA GLY A 168 -16.40 5.58 11.64
C GLY A 168 -15.17 6.50 11.63
N LYS A 169 -15.08 7.45 12.58
CA LYS A 169 -13.94 8.38 12.67
C LYS A 169 -12.63 7.61 12.93
N LEU A 170 -11.62 7.88 12.08
CA LEU A 170 -10.29 7.24 12.05
C LEU A 170 -9.26 7.83 13.03
#